data_AF-A0A7W1GIK6-F1
#
_entry.id   AF-A0A7W1GIK6-F1
#
_cell.length_a   1.000
_cell.length_b   1.000
_cell.length_c   1.000
_cell.angle_alpha   90.00
_cell.angle_beta   90.00
_cell.angle_gamma   90.00
#
_symmetry.space_group_name_H-M   'P 1'
#
loop_
_entity.id
_entity.type
_entity.pdbx_description
1 polymer ?
#
loop_
_entity_poly.entity_id
_entity_poly.type
_entity_poly.pdbx_seq_one_letter_code
_entity_poly.pdbx_strand_id
1 'polypeptide(L)'
;HYSVRDAAHHHRMIGERYAPLAALKMFEAGKRTSALRIAVAAPAAFTRSFILKAGFRDGLAGLSIARFAAHHAFLKHLLLWEKQQAEDVSSKL
;
A
#
# COMPACT_ATOMS: atom_id res chain seq x y z
N HIS A 1 -28.19 -4.80 -11.36
CA HIS A 1 -27.08 -5.71 -10.99
C HIS A 1 -26.05 -4.91 -10.19
N TYR A 2 -26.18 -4.88 -8.85
CA TYR A 2 -25.20 -4.28 -7.94
C TYR A 2 -24.45 -5.42 -7.24
N SER A 3 -23.27 -5.76 -7.75
CA SER A 3 -22.41 -6.83 -7.21
C SER A 3 -21.46 -6.27 -6.16
N VAL A 4 -22.00 -5.88 -5.00
CA VAL A 4 -21.19 -5.65 -3.79
C VAL A 4 -21.64 -6.65 -2.74
N ARG A 5 -21.30 -7.90 -2.99
CA ARG A 5 -21.47 -9.00 -2.03
C ARG A 5 -20.05 -9.47 -1.74
N ASP A 6 -19.53 -9.00 -0.61
CA ASP A 6 -18.26 -9.39 0.04
C ASP A 6 -17.04 -8.45 -0.15
N ALA A 7 -17.16 -7.24 0.40
CA ALA A 7 -16.00 -6.34 0.59
C ALA A 7 -14.94 -6.94 1.55
N ALA A 8 -15.34 -7.86 2.45
CA ALA A 8 -14.43 -8.50 3.40
C ALA A 8 -13.54 -9.56 2.74
N HIS A 9 -14.01 -10.24 1.70
CA HIS A 9 -13.22 -11.20 0.93
C HIS A 9 -12.22 -10.51 0.00
N HIS A 10 -12.58 -9.37 -0.60
CA HIS A 10 -11.62 -8.53 -1.33
C HIS A 10 -10.51 -7.97 -0.42
N HIS A 11 -10.84 -7.59 0.83
CA HIS A 11 -9.85 -7.10 1.79
C HIS A 11 -8.83 -8.17 2.19
N ARG A 12 -9.28 -9.42 2.41
CA ARG A 12 -8.41 -10.56 2.71
C ARG A 12 -7.48 -10.91 1.55
N MET A 13 -7.98 -10.94 0.31
CA MET A 13 -7.16 -11.25 -0.86
C MET A 13 -6.10 -10.18 -1.14
N ILE A 14 -6.43 -8.90 -0.90
CA ILE A 14 -5.48 -7.79 -1.03
C ILE A 14 -4.38 -7.87 0.03
N GLY A 15 -4.73 -8.19 1.28
CA GLY A 15 -3.79 -8.34 2.39
C GLY A 15 -2.88 -9.56 2.27
N GLU A 16 -3.41 -10.73 1.89
CA GLU A 16 -2.68 -12.00 1.93
C GLU A 16 -1.96 -12.37 0.62
N ARG A 17 -2.33 -11.80 -0.54
CA ARG A 17 -1.72 -12.16 -1.84
C ARG A 17 -1.19 -10.98 -2.65
N TYR A 18 -1.89 -9.85 -2.73
CA TYR A 18 -1.46 -8.75 -3.60
C TYR A 18 -0.39 -7.86 -2.98
N ALA A 19 -0.53 -7.49 -1.71
CA ALA A 19 0.47 -6.67 -1.03
C ALA A 19 1.83 -7.40 -0.90
N PRO A 20 1.90 -8.72 -0.59
CA PRO A 20 3.15 -9.48 -0.59
C PRO A 20 3.79 -9.61 -1.96
N LEU A 21 2.99 -9.81 -3.02
CA LEU A 21 3.48 -9.89 -4.40
C LEU A 21 4.00 -8.55 -4.89
N ALA A 22 3.33 -7.45 -4.55
CA ALA A 22 3.80 -6.10 -4.85
C ALA A 22 5.12 -5.79 -4.11
N ALA A 23 5.22 -6.18 -2.84
CA ALA A 23 6.45 -6.05 -2.07
C ALA A 23 7.57 -6.91 -2.66
N LEU A 24 7.28 -8.15 -3.07
CA LEU A 24 8.24 -9.04 -3.73
C LEU A 24 8.76 -8.43 -5.04
N LYS A 25 7.87 -7.97 -5.93
CA LYS A 25 8.27 -7.30 -7.18
C LYS A 25 9.10 -6.04 -6.94
N MET A 26 8.78 -5.26 -5.90
CA MET A 26 9.58 -4.09 -5.55
C MET A 26 10.97 -4.49 -5.05
N PHE A 27 11.04 -5.54 -4.24
CA PHE A 27 12.27 -6.08 -3.70
C PHE A 27 13.16 -6.66 -4.81
N GLU A 28 12.60 -7.48 -5.70
CA GLU A 28 13.26 -7.99 -6.92
C GLU A 28 13.75 -6.87 -7.84
N ALA A 29 12.99 -5.76 -7.92
CA ALA A 29 13.40 -4.57 -8.65
C ALA A 29 14.46 -3.71 -7.92
N GLY A 30 15.02 -4.19 -6.80
CA GLY A 30 16.02 -3.49 -6.00
C GLY A 30 15.49 -2.25 -5.26
N LYS A 31 14.16 -2.07 -5.19
CA LYS A 31 13.59 -0.93 -4.45
C LYS A 31 13.75 -1.16 -2.96
N ARG A 32 14.27 -0.14 -2.29
CA ARG A 32 14.45 -0.13 -0.84
C ARG A 32 13.53 0.87 -0.17
N THR A 33 13.00 0.50 0.98
CA THR A 33 12.21 1.38 1.83
C THR A 33 12.84 1.44 3.22
N SER A 34 12.44 2.43 4.00
CA SER A 34 12.88 2.63 5.38
C SER A 34 11.67 2.97 6.24
N ALA A 35 11.77 2.83 7.56
CA ALA A 35 10.70 3.17 8.49
C ALA A 35 10.13 4.58 8.25
N LEU A 36 11.00 5.56 8.00
CA LEU A 36 10.60 6.92 7.63
C LEU A 36 9.81 6.97 6.32
N ARG A 37 10.23 6.20 5.31
CA ARG A 37 9.56 6.15 4.01
C ARG A 37 8.19 5.48 4.08
N ILE A 38 8.00 4.52 4.98
CA ILE A 38 6.71 3.89 5.28
C ILE A 38 5.77 4.92 5.91
N ALA A 39 6.24 5.66 6.91
CA ALA A 39 5.46 6.69 7.60
C ALA A 39 5.02 7.82 6.64
N VAL A 40 5.88 8.20 5.69
CA VAL A 40 5.59 9.24 4.69
C VAL A 40 4.80 8.70 3.49
N ALA A 41 4.85 7.40 3.19
CA ALA A 41 4.17 6.80 2.04
C ALA A 41 2.64 6.96 2.12
N ALA A 42 2.05 6.81 3.30
CA ALA A 42 0.62 6.97 3.52
C ALA A 42 0.13 8.41 3.23
N PRO A 43 0.67 9.46 3.89
CA PRO A 43 0.28 10.84 3.59
C PRO A 43 0.66 11.26 2.17
N ALA A 44 1.79 10.81 1.62
CA ALA A 44 2.15 11.14 0.23
C ALA A 44 1.14 10.56 -0.78
N ALA A 45 0.70 9.32 -0.59
CA ALA A 45 -0.32 8.69 -1.44
C ALA A 45 -1.70 9.31 -1.23
N PHE A 46 -2.05 9.69 0.00
CA PHE A 46 -3.26 10.44 0.31
C PHE A 46 -3.28 11.76 -0.45
N THR A 47 -2.26 12.60 -0.26
CA THR A 47 -2.13 13.92 -0.89
C THR A 47 -2.13 13.79 -2.41
N ARG A 48 -1.46 12.78 -2.96
CA ARG A 48 -1.50 12.49 -4.40
C ARG A 48 -2.91 12.16 -4.88
N SER A 49 -3.63 11.25 -4.23
CA SER A 49 -4.99 10.92 -4.65
C SER A 49 -5.99 12.04 -4.38
N PHE A 50 -5.82 12.83 -3.32
CA PHE A 50 -6.74 13.88 -2.94
C PHE A 50 -6.55 15.16 -3.77
N ILE A 51 -5.31 15.57 -3.99
CA ILE A 51 -4.96 16.81 -4.71
C ILE A 51 -4.77 16.54 -6.21
N LEU A 52 -3.92 15.58 -6.61
CA LEU A 52 -3.58 15.38 -8.03
C LEU A 52 -4.70 14.72 -8.84
N LYS A 53 -5.58 13.92 -8.21
CA LYS A 53 -6.80 13.43 -8.88
C LYS A 53 -8.03 14.33 -8.65
N ALA A 54 -7.84 15.49 -8.04
CA ALA A 54 -8.91 16.40 -7.67
C ALA A 54 -10.05 15.72 -6.90
N GLY A 55 -9.73 14.76 -6.01
CA GLY A 55 -10.71 14.03 -5.20
C GLY A 55 -11.52 14.94 -4.28
N PHE A 56 -11.04 16.15 -3.98
CA PHE A 56 -11.83 17.17 -3.31
C PHE A 56 -13.10 17.58 -4.08
N ARG A 57 -13.14 17.40 -5.40
CA ARG A 57 -14.31 17.67 -6.25
C ARG A 57 -15.41 16.61 -6.09
N ASP A 58 -15.02 15.40 -5.69
CA ASP A 58 -15.93 14.26 -5.49
C ASP A 58 -16.41 14.15 -4.02
N GLY A 59 -16.01 15.08 -3.15
CA GLY A 59 -16.43 15.13 -1.75
C GLY A 59 -16.06 13.88 -0.93
N LEU A 60 -17.06 13.23 -0.32
CA LEU A 60 -16.89 12.04 0.53
C LEU A 60 -16.33 10.83 -0.24
N ALA A 61 -16.66 10.70 -1.53
CA ALA A 61 -16.15 9.60 -2.36
C ALA A 61 -14.64 9.74 -2.60
N GLY A 62 -14.18 10.96 -2.92
CA GLY A 62 -12.76 11.26 -3.09
C GLY A 62 -11.96 11.09 -1.80
N LEU A 63 -12.51 11.46 -0.64
CA LEU A 63 -11.90 11.20 0.67
C LEU A 63 -11.71 9.70 0.92
N SER A 64 -12.73 8.91 0.60
CA SER A 64 -12.71 7.45 0.78
C SER A 64 -11.63 6.81 -0.11
N ILE A 65 -11.57 7.19 -1.38
CA ILE A 65 -10.55 6.72 -2.34
C ILE A 65 -9.14 7.12 -1.89
N ALA A 66 -8.95 8.36 -1.44
CA ALA A 66 -7.65 8.83 -0.95
C ALA A 66 -7.20 8.04 0.28
N ARG A 67 -8.12 7.70 1.19
CA ARG A 67 -7.84 6.89 2.38
C ARG A 67 -7.48 5.44 2.02
N PHE A 68 -8.19 4.83 1.08
CA PHE A 68 -7.83 3.50 0.56
C PHE A 68 -6.45 3.52 -0.11
N ALA A 69 -6.15 4.55 -0.90
CA ALA A 69 -4.84 4.70 -1.55
C ALA A 69 -3.70 4.84 -0.52
N ALA A 70 -3.91 5.64 0.52
CA ALA A 70 -2.96 5.82 1.62
C ALA A 70 -2.68 4.50 2.35
N HIS A 71 -3.74 3.76 2.69
CA HIS A 71 -3.63 2.48 3.37
C HIS A 71 -2.92 1.42 2.51
N HIS A 72 -3.26 1.35 1.22
CA HIS A 72 -2.59 0.43 0.29
C HIS A 72 -1.10 0.78 0.09
N ALA A 73 -0.76 2.07 0.01
CA ALA A 73 0.63 2.51 -0.08
C ALA A 73 1.42 2.16 1.19
N PHE A 74 0.84 2.37 2.37
CA PHE A 74 1.43 2.00 3.64
C PHE A 74 1.75 0.50 3.70
N LEU A 75 0.76 -0.36 3.47
CA LEU A 75 0.92 -1.82 3.55
C LEU A 75 1.98 -2.35 2.59
N LYS A 76 1.97 -1.87 1.34
CA LYS A 76 2.97 -2.23 0.32
C LYS A 76 4.40 -1.89 0.77
N HIS A 77 4.59 -0.72 1.39
CA HIS A 77 5.90 -0.31 1.90
C HIS A 77 6.28 -1.05 3.19
N LEU A 78 5.33 -1.38 4.05
CA LEU A 78 5.57 -2.17 5.26
C LEU A 78 6.08 -3.58 4.93
N LEU A 79 5.39 -4.28 4.03
CA LEU A 79 5.78 -5.63 3.59
C LEU A 79 7.12 -5.64 2.85
N LEU A 80 7.45 -4.57 2.11
CA LEU A 80 8.77 -4.43 1.50
C LEU A 80 9.85 -4.30 2.57
N TRP A 81 9.60 -3.52 3.62
CA TRP A 81 10.55 -3.36 4.72
C TRP A 81 10.79 -4.69 5.46
N GLU A 82 9.74 -5.45 5.76
CA GLU A 82 9.86 -6.77 6.36
C GLU A 82 10.70 -7.73 5.51
N LYS A 83 10.51 -7.73 4.19
CA LYS A 83 11.34 -8.53 3.27
C LYS A 83 12.82 -8.13 3.31
N GLN A 84 13.12 -6.84 3.38
CA GLN A 84 14.50 -6.36 3.50
C GLN A 84 15.14 -6.77 4.82
N GLN A 85 14.40 -6.72 5.93
CA GLN A 85 14.90 -7.17 7.23
C GLN A 85 15.16 -8.68 7.24
N ALA A 86 14.28 -9.47 6.61
CA ALA A 86 14.46 -10.92 6.51
C ALA A 86 15.69 -11.32 5.65
N GLU A 87 15.96 -10.60 4.55
CA GLU A 87 17.18 -10.78 3.74
C GLU A 87 18.45 -10.42 4.53
N ASP A 88 18.45 -9.27 5.23
CA ASP A 88 19.60 -8.83 6.04
C ASP A 88 19.94 -9.84 7.16
N VAL A 89 18.93 -10.46 7.76
CA VAL A 89 19.13 -11.54 8.75
C VAL A 89 19.70 -12.80 8.09
N SER A 90 19.21 -13.19 6.91
CA SER A 90 19.72 -14.37 6.19
C SER A 90 21.13 -14.18 5.65
N SER A 91 21.54 -12.95 5.31
CA SER A 91 22.89 -12.64 4.81
C SER A 91 23.94 -12.58 5.92
N LYS A 92 23.53 -12.54 7.19
CA LYS A 92 24.41 -12.50 8.36
C LYS A 92 24.67 -13.87 8.98
N LEU A 93 24.06 -14.93 8.43
CA LEU A 93 24.31 -16.34 8.75
C LEU A 93 25.31 -16.93 7.75
#